data_AF-A0AAD9NIK2-F1
#
_entry.id   AF-A0AAD9NIK2-F1
#
_cell.length_a   1.000
_cell.length_b   1.000
_cell.length_c   1.000
_cell.angle_alpha   90.00
_cell.angle_beta   90.00
_cell.angle_gamma   90.00
#
_symmetry.space_group_name_H-M   'P 1'
#
loop_
_entity.id
_entity.type
_entity.pdbx_description
1 polymer ?
#
loop_
_entity_poly.entity_id
_entity_poly.type
_entity_poly.pdbx_seq_one_letter_code
_entity_poly.pdbx_strand_id
1 'polypeptide(L)'
;MCTLGLFCRIISMEYDNATALTTELGRAGMLYPGDTPDVQAYLYKCTCQPTLTYGLECMSSTAIQMRRLESVQCRLIKQSLGLSKLSHNTALLKALNIEKIEDIINRNVLSLYNRIFKVESPARRLMQHLLSCSIFCGETVPGTLLDRVVSMGESPTKRAYYSQHVPKTSVTNNDGLVDSIIHLLFTDNFAKPYSHEHLLVPLLTTAL
;
A
#
# COMPACT_ATOMS: atom_id res chain seq x y z
N MET A 1 -5.27 20.61 -13.73
CA MET A 1 -5.71 19.72 -14.83
C MET A 1 -4.72 18.58 -15.14
N CYS A 2 -3.77 18.22 -14.26
CA CYS A 2 -2.82 17.10 -14.48
C CYS A 2 -3.19 15.79 -13.77
N THR A 3 -4.20 15.78 -12.90
CA THR A 3 -4.53 14.62 -12.04
C THR A 3 -5.28 13.50 -12.76
N LEU A 4 -6.04 13.81 -13.83
CA LEU A 4 -6.78 12.79 -14.60
C LEU A 4 -5.88 12.00 -15.58
N GLY A 5 -4.81 12.61 -16.11
CA GLY A 5 -3.86 11.93 -16.99
C GLY A 5 -3.03 10.86 -16.26
N LEU A 6 -2.62 11.17 -15.03
CA LEU A 6 -1.93 10.22 -14.13
C LEU A 6 -2.82 9.00 -13.84
N PHE A 7 -4.11 9.24 -13.62
CA PHE A 7 -5.06 8.22 -13.19
C PHE A 7 -5.33 7.18 -14.28
N CYS A 8 -5.51 7.60 -15.54
CA CYS A 8 -5.70 6.67 -16.66
C CYS A 8 -4.44 5.85 -16.98
N ARG A 9 -3.24 6.44 -16.89
CA ARG A 9 -1.98 5.73 -17.20
C ARG A 9 -1.56 4.74 -16.12
N ILE A 10 -1.89 5.01 -14.87
CA ILE A 10 -1.59 4.09 -13.76
C ILE A 10 -2.52 2.86 -13.80
N ILE A 11 -3.76 3.01 -14.29
CA ILE A 11 -4.68 1.89 -14.51
C ILE A 11 -4.27 1.02 -15.71
N SER A 12 -3.65 1.59 -16.76
CA SER A 12 -3.10 0.86 -17.92
C SER A 12 -1.75 0.17 -17.62
N MET A 13 -1.63 -0.47 -16.45
CA MET A 13 -0.39 -0.99 -15.87
C MET A 13 0.22 -2.19 -16.63
N GLU A 14 0.68 -1.97 -17.86
CA GLU A 14 1.75 -2.77 -18.48
C GLU A 14 3.11 -2.34 -17.91
N TYR A 15 3.46 -3.08 -16.85
CA TYR A 15 4.74 -3.56 -16.31
C TYR A 15 6.11 -2.93 -16.67
N ASP A 16 6.32 -2.24 -17.80
CA ASP A 16 7.62 -1.67 -18.20
C ASP A 16 7.81 -0.18 -17.83
N ASN A 17 6.78 0.43 -17.25
CA ASN A 17 6.68 1.87 -17.05
C ASN A 17 7.09 2.38 -15.65
N ALA A 18 7.82 1.62 -14.84
CA ALA A 18 8.34 2.14 -13.57
C ALA A 18 9.16 3.41 -13.77
N THR A 19 9.89 3.50 -14.88
CA THR A 19 10.61 4.72 -15.32
C THR A 19 9.66 5.86 -15.67
N ALA A 20 8.57 5.61 -16.40
CA ALA A 20 7.59 6.63 -16.77
C ALA A 20 6.82 7.18 -15.55
N LEU A 21 6.46 6.31 -14.61
CA LEU A 21 5.91 6.70 -13.31
C LEU A 21 6.91 7.58 -12.56
N THR A 22 8.19 7.23 -12.57
CA THR A 22 9.21 8.03 -11.88
C THR A 22 9.46 9.38 -12.54
N THR A 23 9.38 9.51 -13.86
CA THR A 23 9.53 10.81 -14.53
C THR A 23 8.34 11.73 -14.26
N GLU A 24 7.12 11.21 -14.17
CA GLU A 24 5.95 12.00 -13.78
C GLU A 24 5.97 12.35 -12.28
N LEU A 25 6.44 11.44 -11.41
CA LEU A 25 6.61 11.72 -9.99
C LEU A 25 7.76 12.70 -9.71
N GLY A 26 8.81 12.69 -10.54
CA GLY A 26 9.86 13.70 -10.50
C GLY A 26 9.34 15.10 -10.85
N ARG A 27 8.38 15.19 -11.78
CA ARG A 27 7.67 16.46 -12.07
C ARG A 27 6.78 16.91 -10.93
N ALA A 28 6.26 15.98 -10.12
CA ALA A 28 5.48 16.28 -8.92
C ALA A 28 6.34 16.67 -7.71
N GLY A 29 7.67 16.72 -7.86
CA GLY A 29 8.62 17.12 -6.80
C GLY A 29 9.14 15.96 -5.95
N MET A 30 8.66 14.73 -6.13
CA MET A 30 9.04 13.58 -5.27
C MET A 30 10.51 13.15 -5.42
N LEU A 31 11.16 13.56 -6.50
CA LEU A 31 12.58 13.25 -6.79
C LEU A 31 13.46 14.50 -6.72
N TYR A 32 13.02 15.55 -6.02
CA TYR A 32 13.81 16.77 -5.91
C TYR A 32 15.03 16.54 -5.02
N PRO A 33 16.27 16.83 -5.51
CA PRO A 33 17.47 16.67 -4.71
C PRO A 33 17.51 17.75 -3.62
N GLY A 34 17.48 17.32 -2.35
CA GLY A 34 17.52 18.21 -1.18
C GLY A 34 16.28 18.16 -0.28
N ASP A 35 15.24 17.42 -0.68
CA ASP A 35 14.06 17.24 0.17
C ASP A 35 14.35 16.32 1.36
N THR A 36 13.73 16.62 2.50
CA THR A 36 13.78 15.73 3.66
C THR A 36 13.00 14.44 3.35
N PRO A 37 13.45 13.29 3.86
CA PRO A 37 12.78 12.01 3.59
C PRO A 37 11.34 11.98 4.10
N ASP A 38 10.99 12.84 5.06
CA ASP A 38 9.64 13.01 5.60
C ASP A 38 8.68 13.58 4.57
N VAL A 39 9.11 14.62 3.87
CA VAL A 39 8.33 15.27 2.82
C VAL A 39 8.13 14.28 1.67
N GLN A 40 9.16 13.53 1.31
CA GLN A 40 9.06 12.48 0.29
C GLN A 40 8.10 11.35 0.72
N ALA A 41 8.19 10.90 1.97
CA ALA A 41 7.29 9.87 2.51
C ALA A 41 5.84 10.37 2.58
N TYR A 42 5.63 11.63 2.98
CA TYR A 42 4.32 12.26 2.99
C TYR A 42 3.74 12.37 1.58
N LEU A 43 4.52 12.85 0.62
CA LEU A 43 4.11 12.99 -0.77
C LEU A 43 3.74 11.62 -1.37
N TYR A 44 4.53 10.58 -1.07
CA TYR A 44 4.22 9.20 -1.46
C TYR A 44 2.88 8.72 -0.89
N LYS A 45 2.63 8.93 0.42
CA LYS A 45 1.38 8.55 1.08
C LYS A 45 0.16 9.27 0.52
N CYS A 46 0.31 10.54 0.15
CA CYS A 46 -0.79 11.34 -0.35
C CYS A 46 -1.12 11.09 -1.83
N THR A 47 -0.12 10.74 -2.65
CA THR A 47 -0.28 10.66 -4.11
C THR A 47 -0.13 9.23 -4.61
N CYS A 48 1.07 8.66 -4.54
CA CYS A 48 1.40 7.36 -5.10
C CYS A 48 0.58 6.22 -4.50
N GLN A 49 0.42 6.20 -3.18
CA GLN A 49 -0.20 5.09 -2.46
C GLN A 49 -1.70 4.95 -2.80
N PRO A 50 -2.51 6.03 -2.80
CA PRO A 50 -3.89 5.97 -3.31
C PRO A 50 -3.96 5.57 -4.78
N THR A 51 -3.06 6.05 -5.64
CA THR A 51 -3.14 5.73 -7.06
C THR A 51 -2.76 4.27 -7.35
N LEU A 52 -1.84 3.70 -6.59
CA LEU A 52 -1.44 2.30 -6.71
C LEU A 52 -2.52 1.34 -6.17
N THR A 53 -3.28 1.77 -5.17
CA THR A 53 -4.29 0.94 -4.50
C THR A 53 -5.68 1.07 -5.10
N TYR A 54 -5.92 2.08 -5.91
CA TYR A 54 -7.23 2.37 -6.48
C TYR A 54 -7.76 1.21 -7.34
N GLY A 55 -8.97 0.73 -7.02
CA GLY A 55 -9.67 -0.29 -7.79
C GLY A 55 -9.24 -1.73 -7.50
N LEU A 56 -8.16 -1.94 -6.73
CA LEU A 56 -7.70 -3.28 -6.34
C LEU A 56 -8.65 -3.95 -5.33
N GLU A 57 -9.53 -3.18 -4.69
CA GLU A 57 -10.63 -3.70 -3.88
C GLU A 57 -11.69 -4.45 -4.71
N CYS A 58 -11.84 -4.11 -5.99
CA CYS A 58 -12.85 -4.72 -6.89
C CYS A 58 -12.34 -5.93 -7.66
N MET A 59 -11.01 -6.14 -7.72
CA MET A 59 -10.38 -7.21 -8.49
C MET A 59 -9.85 -8.32 -7.58
N SER A 60 -9.94 -9.58 -8.01
CA SER A 60 -9.25 -10.69 -7.34
C SER A 60 -7.74 -10.58 -7.59
N SER A 61 -6.98 -10.35 -6.52
CA SER A 61 -5.52 -10.24 -6.60
C SER A 61 -4.86 -11.58 -6.26
N THR A 62 -4.02 -12.09 -7.17
CA THR A 62 -3.18 -13.28 -6.90
C THR A 62 -1.99 -12.89 -6.02
N ALA A 63 -1.49 -13.81 -5.19
CA ALA A 63 -0.30 -13.58 -4.34
C ALA A 63 0.93 -13.07 -5.13
N ILE A 64 1.10 -13.51 -6.38
CA ILE A 64 2.17 -13.04 -7.28
C ILE A 64 1.99 -11.55 -7.60
N GLN A 65 0.76 -11.12 -7.89
CA GLN A 65 0.45 -9.71 -8.17
C GLN A 65 0.66 -8.84 -6.93
N MET A 66 0.30 -9.34 -5.74
CA MET A 66 0.55 -8.64 -4.48
C MET A 66 2.05 -8.41 -4.23
N ARG A 67 2.88 -9.47 -4.36
CA ARG A 67 4.34 -9.34 -4.21
C ARG A 67 4.94 -8.37 -5.23
N ARG A 68 4.40 -8.34 -6.45
CA ARG A 68 4.82 -7.39 -7.50
C ARG A 68 4.45 -5.95 -7.13
N LEU A 69 3.24 -5.72 -6.63
CA LEU A 69 2.79 -4.41 -6.16
C LEU A 69 3.66 -3.89 -5.00
N GLU A 70 3.94 -4.75 -4.01
CA GLU A 70 4.87 -4.42 -2.91
C GLU A 70 6.26 -4.07 -3.45
N SER A 71 6.77 -4.85 -4.41
CA SER A 71 8.06 -4.57 -5.05
C SER A 71 8.09 -3.22 -5.77
N VAL A 72 6.98 -2.83 -6.41
CA VAL A 72 6.83 -1.52 -7.07
C VAL A 72 6.84 -0.38 -6.04
N GLN A 73 6.06 -0.49 -4.95
CA GLN A 73 6.08 0.47 -3.85
C GLN A 73 7.49 0.69 -3.32
N CYS A 74 8.20 -0.40 -3.04
CA CYS A 74 9.54 -0.34 -2.49
C CYS A 74 10.52 0.31 -3.47
N ARG A 75 10.40 0.01 -4.77
CA ARG A 75 11.24 0.61 -5.81
C ARG A 75 11.02 2.13 -5.90
N LEU A 76 9.77 2.58 -5.85
CA LEU A 76 9.43 4.01 -5.90
C LEU A 76 10.02 4.78 -4.71
N ILE A 77 9.91 4.23 -3.50
CA ILE A 77 10.43 4.84 -2.27
C ILE A 77 11.96 4.85 -2.24
N LYS A 78 12.60 3.74 -2.63
CA LYS A 78 14.07 3.70 -2.71
C LYS A 78 14.60 4.69 -3.73
N GLN A 79 13.91 4.81 -4.85
CA GLN A 79 14.30 5.76 -5.89
C GLN A 79 14.13 7.21 -5.43
N SER A 80 13.10 7.55 -4.66
CA SER A 80 12.96 8.90 -4.08
C SER A 80 14.08 9.22 -3.09
N LEU A 81 14.49 8.23 -2.29
CA LEU A 81 15.53 8.36 -1.28
C LEU A 81 16.97 8.17 -1.82
N GLY A 82 17.14 7.85 -3.10
CA GLY A 82 18.46 7.54 -3.68
C GLY A 82 19.09 6.23 -3.16
N LEU A 83 18.30 5.33 -2.58
CA LEU A 83 18.78 4.07 -2.00
C LEU A 83 18.96 2.96 -3.05
N SER A 84 19.89 2.05 -2.78
CA SER A 84 20.12 0.87 -3.62
C SER A 84 18.89 -0.03 -3.73
N LYS A 85 18.72 -0.67 -4.90
CA LYS A 85 17.62 -1.62 -5.18
C LYS A 85 17.62 -2.82 -4.21
N LEU A 86 18.78 -3.16 -3.63
CA LEU A 86 19.02 -4.38 -2.84
C LEU A 86 18.68 -4.28 -1.34
N SER A 87 18.26 -3.11 -0.84
CA SER A 87 17.92 -2.94 0.59
C SER A 87 16.67 -3.72 1.02
N HIS A 88 16.58 -4.15 2.28
CA HIS A 88 15.39 -4.80 2.82
C HIS A 88 14.27 -3.79 3.04
N ASN A 89 13.08 -4.17 2.56
CA ASN A 89 11.98 -3.23 2.36
C ASN A 89 11.13 -3.01 3.62
N THR A 90 11.03 -4.03 4.47
CA THR A 90 10.10 -4.04 5.61
C THR A 90 10.50 -3.04 6.69
N ALA A 91 11.78 -2.96 7.04
CA ALA A 91 12.29 -2.00 8.02
C ALA A 91 12.20 -0.56 7.52
N LEU A 92 12.46 -0.33 6.23
CA LEU A 92 12.37 1.00 5.62
C LEU A 92 10.91 1.52 5.59
N LEU A 93 9.96 0.67 5.20
CA LEU A 93 8.54 1.03 5.20
C LEU A 93 8.04 1.36 6.61
N LYS A 94 8.48 0.60 7.63
CA LYS A 94 8.19 0.89 9.03
C LYS A 94 8.77 2.23 9.47
N ALA A 95 10.04 2.49 9.17
CA ALA A 95 10.73 3.73 9.55
C ALA A 95 10.05 4.98 8.94
N LEU A 96 9.61 4.90 7.69
CA LEU A 96 8.89 5.98 7.01
C LEU A 96 7.40 6.04 7.39
N ASN A 97 6.93 5.15 8.27
CA ASN A 97 5.54 4.98 8.65
C ASN A 97 4.61 4.80 7.43
N ILE A 98 5.06 4.04 6.43
CA ILE A 98 4.31 3.71 5.21
C ILE A 98 3.71 2.33 5.38
N GLU A 99 2.38 2.24 5.28
CA GLU A 99 1.65 0.97 5.36
C GLU A 99 1.93 0.09 4.12
N LYS A 100 1.93 -1.23 4.33
CA LYS A 100 2.01 -2.19 3.23
C LYS A 100 0.77 -2.10 2.36
N ILE A 101 0.93 -2.32 1.05
CA ILE A 101 -0.18 -2.34 0.11
C ILE A 101 -1.22 -3.39 0.47
N GLU A 102 -0.79 -4.58 0.90
CA GLU A 102 -1.69 -5.65 1.28
C GLU A 102 -2.66 -5.22 2.40
N ASP A 103 -2.14 -4.61 3.46
CA ASP A 103 -2.95 -4.13 4.59
C ASP A 103 -3.96 -3.05 4.18
N ILE A 104 -3.56 -2.17 3.25
CA ILE A 104 -4.44 -1.13 2.71
C ILE A 104 -5.56 -1.74 1.90
N ILE A 105 -5.24 -2.70 1.02
CA ILE A 105 -6.23 -3.39 0.19
C ILE A 105 -7.21 -4.15 1.08
N ASN A 106 -6.72 -4.88 2.09
CA ASN A 106 -7.56 -5.64 3.01
C ASN A 106 -8.52 -4.71 3.76
N ARG A 107 -8.02 -3.58 4.30
CA ARG A 107 -8.86 -2.56 4.93
C ARG A 107 -9.88 -1.96 3.97
N ASN A 108 -9.50 -1.67 2.73
CA ASN A 108 -10.39 -1.12 1.71
C ASN A 108 -11.48 -2.14 1.30
N VAL A 109 -11.13 -3.41 1.16
CA VAL A 109 -12.06 -4.52 0.90
C VAL A 109 -13.10 -4.64 2.02
N LEU A 110 -12.65 -4.66 3.28
CA LEU A 110 -13.54 -4.73 4.43
C LEU A 110 -14.44 -3.49 4.55
N SER A 111 -13.89 -2.31 4.26
CA SER A 111 -14.65 -1.05 4.21
C SER A 111 -15.70 -1.06 3.09
N LEU A 112 -15.31 -1.49 1.89
CA LEU A 112 -16.20 -1.62 0.74
C LEU A 112 -17.35 -2.59 1.04
N TYR A 113 -17.03 -3.76 1.60
CA TYR A 113 -18.01 -4.76 1.99
C TYR A 113 -19.04 -4.19 2.98
N ASN A 114 -18.59 -3.54 4.06
CA ASN A 114 -19.48 -2.89 5.04
C ASN A 114 -20.36 -1.81 4.39
N ARG A 115 -19.79 -0.95 3.53
CA ARG A 115 -20.54 0.09 2.81
C ARG A 115 -21.62 -0.47 1.89
N ILE A 116 -21.37 -1.59 1.20
CA ILE A 116 -22.35 -2.23 0.31
C ILE A 116 -23.61 -2.65 1.09
N PHE A 117 -23.47 -3.13 2.33
CA PHE A 117 -24.64 -3.50 3.15
C PHE A 117 -25.38 -2.29 3.73
N LYS A 118 -24.69 -1.16 3.95
CA LYS A 118 -25.29 0.10 4.42
C LYS A 118 -26.11 0.83 3.36
N VAL A 119 -25.70 0.76 2.09
CA VAL A 119 -26.35 1.49 0.99
C VAL A 119 -27.32 0.59 0.24
N GLU A 120 -28.55 1.07 0.03
CA GLU A 120 -29.49 0.38 -0.85
C GLU A 120 -29.00 0.46 -2.30
N SER A 121 -28.51 -0.68 -2.80
CA SER A 121 -27.96 -0.80 -4.14
C SER A 121 -28.24 -2.20 -4.71
N PRO A 122 -28.20 -2.38 -6.04
CA PRO A 122 -28.25 -3.72 -6.64
C PRO A 122 -27.12 -4.63 -6.14
N ALA A 123 -25.94 -4.06 -5.86
CA ALA A 123 -24.81 -4.77 -5.27
C ALA A 123 -25.15 -5.34 -3.89
N ARG A 124 -25.93 -4.64 -3.07
CA ARG A 124 -26.41 -5.14 -1.77
C ARG A 124 -27.24 -6.41 -1.93
N ARG A 125 -28.20 -6.41 -2.85
CA ARG A 125 -29.09 -7.57 -3.09
C ARG A 125 -28.30 -8.79 -3.57
N LEU A 126 -27.36 -8.56 -4.49
CA LEU A 126 -26.44 -9.60 -4.95
C LEU A 126 -25.59 -10.15 -3.81
N MET A 127 -25.03 -9.28 -2.96
CA MET A 127 -24.20 -9.70 -1.84
C MET A 127 -25.00 -10.44 -0.75
N GLN A 128 -26.24 -10.03 -0.49
CA GLN A 128 -27.17 -10.73 0.40
C GLN A 128 -27.51 -12.12 -0.13
N HIS A 129 -27.73 -12.25 -1.44
CA HIS A 129 -27.96 -13.54 -2.07
C HIS A 129 -26.73 -14.44 -1.92
N LEU A 130 -25.53 -13.96 -2.27
CA LEU A 130 -24.28 -14.72 -2.09
C LEU A 130 -24.04 -15.10 -0.63
N LEU A 131 -24.33 -14.19 0.31
CA LEU A 131 -24.24 -14.47 1.74
C LEU A 131 -25.20 -15.58 2.15
N SER A 132 -26.46 -15.55 1.70
CA SER A 132 -27.41 -16.62 1.97
C SER A 132 -26.94 -17.97 1.42
N CYS A 133 -26.45 -18.00 0.17
CA CYS A 133 -25.89 -19.22 -0.42
C CYS A 133 -24.70 -19.75 0.39
N SER A 134 -23.81 -18.86 0.87
CA SER A 134 -22.68 -19.28 1.71
C SER A 134 -23.11 -19.85 3.07
N ILE A 135 -24.23 -19.36 3.64
CA ILE A 135 -24.76 -19.86 4.92
C ILE A 135 -25.43 -21.23 4.74
N PHE A 136 -26.17 -21.41 3.65
CA PHE A 136 -26.89 -22.66 3.38
C PHE A 136 -26.00 -23.77 2.82
N CYS A 137 -25.12 -23.45 1.86
CA CYS A 137 -24.26 -24.43 1.19
C CYS A 137 -22.89 -24.59 1.87
N GLY A 138 -22.44 -23.61 2.66
CA GLY A 138 -21.09 -23.60 3.24
C GLY A 138 -19.98 -23.26 2.26
N GLU A 139 -20.31 -22.96 0.99
CA GLU A 139 -19.35 -22.68 -0.06
C GLU A 139 -19.40 -21.21 -0.51
N THR A 140 -18.24 -20.65 -0.87
CA THR A 140 -18.12 -19.30 -1.44
C THR A 140 -17.83 -19.39 -2.93
N VAL A 141 -18.36 -18.43 -3.69
CA VAL A 141 -18.05 -18.31 -5.12
C VAL A 141 -16.68 -17.64 -5.26
N PRO A 142 -15.68 -18.30 -5.87
CA PRO A 142 -14.31 -17.81 -5.90
C PRO A 142 -14.20 -16.46 -6.62
N GLY A 143 -13.38 -15.58 -6.08
CA GLY A 143 -13.13 -14.25 -6.66
C GLY A 143 -14.24 -13.22 -6.39
N THR A 144 -15.30 -13.60 -5.68
CA THR A 144 -16.27 -12.63 -5.16
C THR A 144 -15.71 -11.86 -3.96
N LEU A 145 -16.31 -10.69 -3.67
CA LEU A 145 -15.94 -9.91 -2.49
C LEU A 145 -16.17 -10.71 -1.19
N LEU A 146 -17.22 -11.54 -1.14
CA LEU A 146 -17.52 -12.41 -0.01
C LEU A 146 -16.41 -13.44 0.21
N ASP A 147 -15.97 -14.10 -0.87
CA ASP A 147 -14.87 -15.07 -0.84
C ASP A 147 -13.57 -14.45 -0.30
N ARG A 148 -13.27 -13.21 -0.69
CA ARG A 148 -12.12 -12.46 -0.15
C ARG A 148 -12.24 -12.18 1.35
N VAL A 149 -13.43 -11.81 1.83
CA VAL A 149 -13.63 -11.56 3.27
C VAL A 149 -13.45 -12.85 4.07
N VAL A 150 -13.97 -13.98 3.56
CA VAL A 150 -13.80 -15.29 4.18
C VAL A 150 -12.33 -15.73 4.17
N SER A 151 -11.61 -15.54 3.05
CA SER A 151 -10.20 -15.93 2.94
C SER A 151 -9.26 -15.10 3.83
N MET A 152 -9.65 -13.88 4.20
CA MET A 152 -8.97 -13.07 5.23
C MET A 152 -9.21 -13.58 6.67
N GLY A 153 -10.05 -14.60 6.86
CA GLY A 153 -10.42 -15.11 8.19
C GLY A 153 -11.46 -14.25 8.92
N GLU A 154 -12.11 -13.32 8.22
CA GLU A 154 -13.10 -12.41 8.78
C GLU A 154 -14.51 -12.98 8.64
N SER A 155 -15.32 -12.89 9.69
CA SER A 155 -16.71 -13.37 9.65
C SER A 155 -17.58 -12.43 8.79
N PRO A 156 -18.17 -12.91 7.67
CA PRO A 156 -18.89 -12.04 6.74
C PRO A 156 -20.13 -11.39 7.35
N THR A 157 -20.88 -12.14 8.15
CA THR A 157 -22.10 -11.66 8.84
C THR A 157 -21.77 -10.54 9.82
N LYS A 158 -20.68 -10.69 10.59
CA LYS A 158 -20.23 -9.67 11.53
C LYS A 158 -19.85 -8.38 10.79
N ARG A 159 -19.08 -8.49 9.70
CA ARG A 159 -18.59 -7.34 8.94
C ARG A 159 -19.71 -6.64 8.14
N ALA A 160 -20.75 -7.38 7.73
CA ALA A 160 -21.90 -6.85 7.01
C ALA A 160 -22.83 -6.01 7.90
N TYR A 161 -23.15 -6.51 9.10
CA TYR A 161 -24.20 -5.92 9.94
C TYR A 161 -23.70 -5.18 11.17
N TYR A 162 -22.49 -5.49 11.66
CA TYR A 162 -21.93 -4.84 12.83
C TYR A 162 -20.91 -3.78 12.43
N SER A 163 -21.10 -2.57 12.96
CA SER A 163 -20.15 -1.49 12.75
C SER A 163 -18.91 -1.74 13.60
N GLN A 164 -17.89 -2.34 12.99
CA GLN A 164 -16.56 -2.40 13.58
C GLN A 164 -15.69 -1.29 12.99
N HIS A 165 -15.13 -0.45 13.87
CA HIS A 165 -13.97 0.33 13.48
C HIS A 165 -12.87 -0.65 13.09
N VAL A 166 -12.40 -0.58 11.85
CA VAL A 166 -11.13 -1.23 11.47
C VAL A 166 -10.05 -0.40 12.15
N PRO A 167 -9.36 -0.91 13.19
CA PRO A 167 -8.23 -0.18 13.75
C PRO A 167 -7.24 0.06 12.61
N LYS A 168 -6.73 1.28 12.49
CA LYS A 168 -5.53 1.48 11.66
C LYS A 168 -4.46 0.60 12.27
N THR A 169 -3.86 -0.27 11.47
CA THR A 169 -2.73 -1.10 11.91
C THR A 169 -1.61 -0.15 12.28
N SER A 170 -1.49 0.20 13.56
CA SER A 170 -0.32 0.92 14.06
C SER A 170 0.81 -0.10 14.06
N VAL A 171 1.71 0.01 13.09
CA VAL A 171 2.91 -0.82 13.05
C VAL A 171 3.86 -0.32 14.13
N THR A 172 3.60 -0.69 15.38
CA THR A 172 4.45 -0.36 16.54
C THR A 172 5.07 -1.64 17.11
N ASN A 173 5.64 -2.47 16.22
CA ASN A 173 6.74 -3.33 16.66
C ASN A 173 7.98 -2.45 16.65
N ASN A 174 8.32 -1.91 17.83
CA ASN A 174 9.52 -1.14 18.09
C ASN A 174 10.75 -2.06 17.95
N ASP A 175 11.19 -2.28 16.72
CA ASP A 175 12.48 -2.88 16.45
C ASP A 175 13.54 -1.77 16.62
N GLY A 176 14.52 -1.92 17.52
CA GLY A 176 15.56 -0.88 17.74
C GLY A 176 16.37 -0.51 16.48
N LEU A 177 16.33 -1.39 15.47
CA LEU A 177 16.86 -1.11 14.14
C LEU A 177 16.02 -0.08 13.37
N VAL A 178 14.68 -0.15 13.48
CA VAL A 178 13.78 0.84 12.88
C VAL A 178 14.02 2.22 13.49
N ASP A 179 14.19 2.30 14.82
CA ASP A 179 14.54 3.55 15.51
C ASP A 179 15.88 4.13 15.03
N SER A 180 16.86 3.25 14.80
CA SER A 180 18.16 3.64 14.25
C SER A 180 18.05 4.19 12.82
N ILE A 181 17.24 3.54 11.96
CA ILE A 181 16.97 4.01 10.60
C ILE A 181 16.23 5.35 10.64
N ILE A 182 15.24 5.52 11.52
CA ILE A 182 14.54 6.79 11.72
C ILE A 182 15.55 7.88 12.10
N HIS A 183 16.43 7.63 13.07
CA HIS A 183 17.41 8.64 13.46
C HIS A 183 18.31 9.09 12.30
N LEU A 184 18.76 8.14 11.47
CA LEU A 184 19.64 8.41 10.32
C LEU A 184 18.93 9.12 9.17
N LEU A 185 17.69 8.75 8.88
CA LEU A 185 16.91 9.37 7.79
C LEU A 185 16.62 10.84 8.11
N PHE A 186 16.23 11.15 9.35
CA PHE A 186 15.75 12.48 9.72
C PHE A 186 16.88 13.47 10.05
N THR A 187 18.15 13.08 9.84
CA THR A 187 19.28 13.97 10.04
C THR A 187 19.49 14.85 8.80
N ASP A 188 19.77 16.15 8.98
CA ASP A 188 19.98 17.12 7.90
C ASP A 188 21.08 16.73 6.89
N ASN A 189 21.99 15.85 7.29
CA ASN A 189 23.07 15.34 6.46
C ASN A 189 22.64 14.22 5.50
N PHE A 190 21.48 13.60 5.68
CA PHE A 190 21.02 12.52 4.79
C PHE A 190 20.76 13.00 3.36
N ALA A 191 20.36 14.26 3.20
CA ALA A 191 20.13 14.88 1.90
C ALA A 191 21.42 15.06 1.08
N LYS A 192 22.59 15.03 1.73
CA LYS A 192 23.89 15.16 1.05
C LYS A 192 24.33 13.80 0.50
N PRO A 193 24.55 13.67 -0.82
CA PRO A 193 25.08 12.43 -1.37
C PRO A 193 26.45 12.14 -0.75
N TYR A 194 26.68 10.88 -0.38
CA TYR A 194 27.92 10.38 0.27
C TYR A 194 28.16 10.82 1.72
N SER A 195 27.15 11.35 2.42
CA SER A 195 27.25 11.51 3.88
C SER A 195 27.36 10.15 4.58
N HIS A 196 27.89 10.15 5.81
CA HIS A 196 28.08 8.91 6.57
C HIS A 196 26.72 8.26 6.85
N GLU A 197 25.72 9.08 7.12
CA GLU A 197 24.33 8.70 7.33
C GLU A 197 23.72 8.08 6.06
N HIS A 198 23.97 8.68 4.88
CA HIS A 198 23.49 8.14 3.60
C HIS A 198 24.16 6.82 3.21
N LEU A 199 25.40 6.57 3.63
CA LEU A 199 26.09 5.29 3.41
C LEU A 199 25.66 4.21 4.40
N LEU A 200 25.32 4.60 5.63
CA LEU A 200 24.99 3.67 6.71
C LEU A 200 23.57 3.10 6.58
N VAL A 201 22.61 3.85 6.03
CA VAL A 201 21.24 3.37 5.76
C VAL A 201 21.21 2.17 4.79
N PRO A 202 21.88 2.20 3.62
CA PRO A 202 22.02 1.03 2.77
C PRO A 202 22.62 -0.17 3.49
N LEU A 203 23.66 0.02 4.30
CA LEU A 203 24.34 -1.08 5.01
C LEU A 203 23.41 -1.75 6.03
N LEU A 204 22.73 -0.96 6.86
CA LEU A 204 21.78 -1.47 7.85
C LEU A 204 20.58 -2.17 7.20
N THR A 205 20.14 -1.66 6.06
CA THR A 205 19.04 -2.27 5.32
C THR A 205 19.45 -3.50 4.53
N THR A 206 20.73 -3.71 4.20
CA THR A 206 21.22 -4.95 3.55
C THR A 206 21.63 -6.05 4.54
N ALA A 207 21.85 -5.72 5.81
CA ALA A 207 22.25 -6.69 6.84
C ALA A 207 21.06 -7.47 7.45
N LEU A 208 19.83 -7.05 7.12
CA LEU A 208 18.56 -7.73 7.43
C LEU A 208 18.20 -8.78 6.37
#